data_AF-A0A0A1VQH1-F1
#
_entry.id   AF-A0A0A1VQH1-F1
#
_cell.length_a   1.000
_cell.length_b   1.000
_cell.length_c   1.000
_cell.angle_alpha   90.00
_cell.angle_beta   90.00
_cell.angle_gamma   90.00
#
_symmetry.space_group_name_H-M   'P 1'
#
loop_
_entity.id
_entity.type
_entity.pdbx_description
1 polymer ?
#
loop_
_entity_poly.entity_id
_entity_poly.type
_entity_poly.pdbx_seq_one_letter_code
_entity_poly.pdbx_strand_id
1 'polypeptide(L)'
;MKNFAEQYARRTNTYFCSDLSVTAVVIEGLARHKDELGAPLCPCRHYEDKEAEVKNTFWNCPCVPMRERKECHCMLFITPDNEFAGEEQVISLDYIQEVRESMKGH
;
A
#
# COMPACT_ATOMS: atom_id res chain seq x y z
N MET A 1 6.54 -4.90 4.61
CA MET A 1 5.89 -3.56 4.51
C MET A 1 4.78 -3.28 5.53
N LYS A 2 4.21 -4.29 6.21
CA LYS A 2 3.20 -4.16 7.27
C LYS A 2 3.43 -3.01 8.27
N ASN A 3 4.53 -3.05 9.03
CA ASN A 3 4.76 -2.09 10.11
C ASN A 3 4.80 -0.64 9.62
N PHE A 4 5.34 -0.41 8.42
CA PHE A 4 5.32 0.91 7.79
C PHE A 4 3.88 1.37 7.52
N ALA A 5 3.04 0.51 6.95
CA ALA A 5 1.65 0.86 6.66
C ALA A 5 0.89 1.23 7.94
N GLU A 6 1.01 0.44 9.00
CA GLU A 6 0.33 0.72 10.28
C GLU A 6 0.85 2.00 10.95
N GLN A 7 2.16 2.24 10.92
CA GLN A 7 2.75 3.47 11.46
C GLN A 7 2.33 4.70 10.65
N TYR A 8 2.32 4.60 9.32
CA TYR A 8 1.99 5.71 8.44
C TYR A 8 0.49 6.04 8.47
N ALA A 9 -0.37 5.03 8.56
CA ALA A 9 -1.81 5.19 8.75
C ALA A 9 -2.11 6.00 10.03
N ARG A 10 -1.53 5.58 11.17
CA ARG A 10 -1.65 6.31 12.45
C ARG A 10 -1.13 7.75 12.35
N ARG A 11 0.07 7.92 11.78
CA ARG A 11 0.71 9.24 11.65
C ARG A 11 -0.11 10.22 10.80
N THR A 12 -0.80 9.72 9.77
CA THR A 12 -1.52 10.56 8.80
C THR A 12 -3.02 10.64 9.05
N ASN A 13 -3.53 10.01 10.12
CA ASN A 13 -4.95 9.90 10.41
C ASN A 13 -5.74 9.36 9.21
N THR A 14 -5.25 8.26 8.65
CA THR A 14 -5.92 7.50 7.59
C THR A 14 -6.15 6.07 8.05
N TYR A 15 -7.09 5.41 7.42
CA TYR A 15 -7.53 4.07 7.76
C TYR A 15 -7.33 3.13 6.57
N PHE A 16 -7.28 1.83 6.86
CA PHE A 16 -7.26 0.80 5.85
C PHE A 16 -8.63 0.65 5.19
N CYS A 17 -8.65 0.04 4.00
CA CYS A 17 -9.89 -0.32 3.32
C CYS A 17 -10.75 -1.19 4.24
N SER A 18 -12.08 -0.98 4.21
CA SER A 18 -13.04 -1.82 4.93
C SER A 18 -12.94 -3.30 4.53
N ASP A 19 -12.52 -3.57 3.28
CA ASP A 19 -12.04 -4.88 2.85
C ASP A 19 -10.51 -4.97 3.05
N LEU A 20 -10.09 -5.65 4.12
CA LEU A 20 -8.67 -5.80 4.45
C LEU A 20 -7.89 -6.64 3.43
N SER A 21 -8.56 -7.40 2.55
CA SER A 21 -7.87 -8.14 1.48
C SER A 21 -7.17 -7.18 0.51
N VAL A 22 -7.80 -6.03 0.21
CA VAL A 22 -7.20 -4.94 -0.60
C VAL A 22 -5.92 -4.44 0.06
N THR A 23 -5.99 -4.16 1.37
CA THR A 23 -4.84 -3.72 2.17
C THR A 23 -3.70 -4.74 2.12
N ALA A 24 -4.00 -6.03 2.27
CA ALA A 24 -3.03 -7.11 2.21
C ALA A 24 -2.33 -7.20 0.83
N VAL A 25 -3.10 -7.18 -0.26
CA VAL A 25 -2.56 -7.23 -1.63
C VAL A 25 -1.62 -6.04 -1.91
N VAL A 26 -1.98 -4.83 -1.48
CA VAL A 26 -1.13 -3.66 -1.68
C VAL A 26 0.15 -3.73 -0.86
N ILE A 27 0.08 -4.18 0.40
CA ILE A 27 1.26 -4.36 1.25
C ILE A 27 2.22 -5.38 0.63
N GLU A 28 1.71 -6.47 0.08
CA GLU A 28 2.51 -7.48 -0.62
C GLU A 28 3.14 -6.92 -1.89
N GLY A 29 2.37 -6.19 -2.71
CA GLY A 29 2.90 -5.54 -3.92
C GLY A 29 4.02 -4.52 -3.62
N LEU A 30 3.86 -3.73 -2.56
CA LEU A 30 4.89 -2.80 -2.09
C LEU A 30 6.13 -3.53 -1.57
N ALA A 31 5.95 -4.65 -0.87
CA ALA A 31 7.07 -5.48 -0.41
C ALA A 31 7.83 -6.08 -1.61
N ARG A 32 7.13 -6.65 -2.57
CA ARG A 32 7.72 -7.21 -3.79
C ARG A 32 8.54 -6.18 -4.57
N HIS A 33 7.98 -4.99 -4.82
CA HIS A 33 8.73 -3.93 -5.50
C HIS A 33 9.94 -3.45 -4.69
N LYS A 34 9.85 -3.44 -3.36
CA LYS A 34 11.01 -3.13 -2.51
C LYS A 34 12.12 -4.16 -2.65
N ASP A 35 11.76 -5.45 -2.71
CA ASP A 35 12.73 -6.53 -2.84
C ASP A 35 13.35 -6.57 -4.24
N GLU A 36 12.55 -6.33 -5.29
CA GLU A 36 12.98 -6.36 -6.70
C GLU A 36 13.72 -5.08 -7.15
N LEU A 37 13.23 -3.90 -6.74
CA LEU A 37 13.69 -2.60 -7.24
C LEU A 37 14.46 -1.79 -6.19
N GLY A 38 14.54 -2.27 -4.94
CA GLY A 38 15.16 -1.56 -3.81
C GLY A 38 14.27 -0.47 -3.17
N ALA A 39 13.12 -0.15 -3.76
CA ALA A 39 12.17 0.84 -3.25
C ALA A 39 10.72 0.38 -3.39
N PRO A 40 9.82 0.76 -2.46
CA PRO A 40 8.42 0.35 -2.49
C PRO A 40 7.62 1.15 -3.53
N LEU A 41 7.91 0.96 -4.82
CA LEU A 41 7.19 1.59 -5.92
C LEU A 41 5.71 1.19 -5.86
N CYS A 42 4.80 2.14 -6.05
CA CYS A 42 3.36 1.91 -5.94
C CYS A 42 2.88 0.75 -6.86
N PRO A 43 2.23 -0.31 -6.33
CA PRO A 43 1.89 -1.51 -7.12
C PRO A 43 0.63 -1.35 -7.98
N CYS A 44 -0.18 -0.31 -7.74
CA CYS A 44 -1.45 -0.08 -8.45
C CYS A 44 -1.31 0.86 -9.66
N ARG A 45 -0.12 0.94 -10.24
CA ARG A 45 0.11 1.69 -11.49
C ARG A 45 0.89 0.84 -12.48
N HIS A 46 0.66 1.12 -13.76
CA HIS A 46 1.52 0.67 -14.83
C HIS A 46 2.68 1.65 -15.00
N TYR A 47 3.87 1.12 -15.31
CA TYR A 47 5.08 1.88 -15.56
C TYR A 47 5.77 1.31 -16.78
N GLU A 48 6.21 2.18 -17.70
CA GLU A 48 7.02 1.78 -18.85
C GLU A 48 8.45 1.40 -18.42
N ASP A 49 9.03 2.15 -17.47
CA ASP A 49 10.37 1.92 -16.92
C ASP A 49 10.31 2.06 -15.39
N LYS A 50 10.33 0.92 -14.68
CA LYS A 50 10.20 0.89 -13.22
C LYS A 50 11.46 1.45 -12.53
N GLU A 51 12.63 1.20 -13.10
CA GLU A 51 13.92 1.61 -12.58
C GLU A 51 14.09 3.14 -12.64
N ALA A 52 13.63 3.76 -13.74
CA ALA A 52 13.58 5.21 -13.88
C ALA A 52 12.62 5.84 -12.86
N GLU A 53 11.44 5.25 -12.65
CA GLU A 53 10.44 5.74 -11.70
C GLU A 53 10.89 5.63 -10.25
N VAL A 54 11.59 4.54 -9.89
CA VAL A 54 12.21 4.40 -8.58
C VAL A 54 13.24 5.50 -8.33
N LYS A 55 14.05 5.86 -9.33
CA LYS A 55 15.01 6.98 -9.25
C LYS A 55 14.31 8.34 -9.18
N ASN A 56 13.18 8.52 -9.87
CA ASN A 56 12.40 9.75 -9.83
C ASN A 56 11.72 9.95 -8.47
N THR A 57 11.38 8.87 -7.78
CA THR A 57 10.78 8.81 -6.44
C THR A 57 9.34 9.30 -6.30
N PHE A 58 8.73 9.85 -7.36
CA PHE A 58 7.36 10.37 -7.30
C PHE A 58 6.36 9.31 -6.82
N TRP A 59 6.51 8.07 -7.30
CA TRP A 59 5.64 6.94 -6.99
C TRP A 59 6.18 5.98 -5.92
N ASN A 60 7.33 6.28 -5.31
CA ASN A 60 7.82 5.50 -4.17
C ASN A 60 6.92 5.76 -2.97
N CYS A 61 6.39 4.71 -2.35
CA CYS A 61 5.46 4.81 -1.24
C CYS A 61 6.15 5.39 0.02
N PRO A 62 5.60 6.44 0.67
CA PRO A 62 4.37 7.14 0.32
C PRO A 62 4.58 8.12 -0.84
N CYS A 63 3.80 7.95 -1.91
CA CYS A 63 3.93 8.73 -3.14
C CYS A 63 3.60 10.21 -2.92
N VAL A 64 3.97 11.07 -3.88
CA VAL A 64 3.72 12.52 -3.82
C VAL A 64 2.25 12.86 -3.54
N PRO A 65 1.24 12.28 -4.25
CA PRO A 65 -0.18 12.55 -3.96
C PRO A 65 -0.58 12.21 -2.52
N MET A 66 -0.07 11.11 -1.98
CA MET A 66 -0.35 10.71 -0.60
C MET A 66 0.28 11.69 0.41
N ARG A 67 1.52 12.15 0.15
CA ARG A 67 2.23 13.07 1.04
C ARG A 67 1.63 14.46 1.06
N GLU A 68 1.22 14.97 -0.10
CA GLU A 68 0.75 16.35 -0.24
C GLU A 68 -0.74 16.51 -0.01
N ARG A 69 -1.55 15.52 -0.41
CA ARG A 69 -3.01 15.64 -0.45
C ARG A 69 -3.77 14.49 0.23
N LYS A 70 -3.06 13.52 0.81
CA LYS A 70 -3.63 12.26 1.34
C LYS A 70 -4.42 11.46 0.30
N GLU A 71 -4.04 11.56 -0.96
CA GLU A 71 -4.64 10.81 -2.06
C GLU A 71 -3.88 9.48 -2.26
N CYS A 72 -4.51 8.36 -1.88
CA CYS A 72 -3.95 7.03 -2.07
C CYS A 72 -4.80 6.20 -3.05
N HIS A 73 -4.39 6.15 -4.32
CA HIS A 73 -5.07 5.34 -5.35
C HIS A 73 -5.18 3.86 -4.98
N CYS A 74 -4.19 3.33 -4.24
CA CYS A 74 -4.18 1.93 -3.82
C CYS A 74 -5.24 1.59 -2.75
N MET A 75 -5.94 2.58 -2.20
CA MET A 75 -6.84 2.40 -1.06
C MET A 75 -6.15 1.83 0.19
N LEU A 76 -4.83 2.06 0.32
CA LEU A 76 -4.06 1.67 1.50
C LEU A 76 -4.14 2.72 2.61
N PHE A 77 -4.26 4.00 2.26
CA PHE A 77 -4.37 5.10 3.22
C PHE A 77 -5.58 5.93 2.84
N ILE A 78 -6.72 5.61 3.46
CA ILE A 78 -8.01 6.22 3.13
C ILE A 78 -8.37 7.24 4.20
N THR A 79 -8.83 8.42 3.81
CA THR A 79 -9.31 9.43 4.75
C THR A 79 -10.65 8.99 5.39
N PRO A 80 -10.96 9.42 6.62
CA PRO A 80 -12.11 8.88 7.38
C PRO A 80 -13.48 9.20 6.76
N ASP A 81 -13.53 10.21 5.88
CA ASP A 81 -14.72 10.66 5.16
C ASP A 81 -15.00 9.86 3.88
N ASN A 82 -14.10 8.96 3.48
CA ASN A 82 -14.26 8.12 2.31
C ASN A 82 -15.16 6.90 2.61
N GLU A 83 -16.04 6.55 1.68
CA GLU A 83 -16.99 5.43 1.84
C GLU A 83 -16.34 4.05 2.00
N PHE A 84 -15.10 3.87 1.54
CA PHE A 84 -14.36 2.61 1.64
C PHE A 84 -13.41 2.57 2.84
N ALA A 85 -13.35 3.64 3.65
CA ALA A 85 -12.56 3.62 4.86
C ALA A 85 -13.20 2.65 5.88
N GLY A 86 -12.41 1.70 6.36
CA GLY A 86 -12.74 0.95 7.56
C GLY A 86 -12.35 1.74 8.82
N GLU A 87 -12.35 1.05 9.96
CA GLU A 87 -11.93 1.62 11.25
C GLU A 87 -10.50 1.19 11.64
N GLU A 88 -9.90 0.29 10.86
CA GLU A 88 -8.64 -0.34 11.20
C GLU A 88 -7.43 0.46 10.73
N GLN A 89 -6.42 0.53 11.60
CA GLN A 89 -5.06 1.00 11.29
C GLN A 89 -4.01 -0.08 11.57
N VAL A 90 -4.48 -1.31 11.79
CA VAL A 90 -3.70 -2.52 12.05
C VAL A 90 -4.18 -3.63 11.13
N ILE A 91 -3.29 -4.55 10.82
CA ILE A 91 -3.62 -5.74 10.05
C ILE A 91 -2.80 -6.91 10.58
N SER A 92 -3.36 -8.11 10.63
CA SER A 92 -2.63 -9.29 11.08
C SER A 92 -1.56 -9.69 10.06
N LEU A 93 -0.39 -10.13 10.53
CA LEU A 93 0.63 -10.70 9.64
C LEU A 93 0.12 -12.01 9.02
N ASP A 94 -0.59 -12.83 9.80
CA ASP A 94 -1.13 -14.11 9.36
C ASP A 94 -2.15 -13.90 8.24
N TYR A 95 -2.99 -12.86 8.35
CA TYR A 95 -3.96 -12.53 7.31
C TYR A 95 -3.29 -12.09 6.00
N ILE A 96 -2.20 -11.31 6.07
CA ILE A 96 -1.42 -10.97 4.86
C ILE A 96 -0.86 -12.24 4.21
N GLN A 97 -0.39 -13.20 5.01
CA GLN A 97 0.14 -14.47 4.49
C GLN A 97 -0.95 -15.32 3.84
N GLU A 98 -2.12 -15.41 4.46
CA GLU A 98 -3.30 -16.12 3.93
C GLU A 98 -3.71 -15.56 2.56
N VAL A 99 -3.84 -14.24 2.43
CA VAL A 99 -4.16 -13.58 1.15
C VAL A 99 -3.06 -13.81 0.11
N ARG A 100 -1.79 -13.79 0.52
CA ARG A 100 -0.68 -14.09 -0.40
C ARG A 100 -0.74 -15.52 -0.93
N GLU A 101 -1.13 -16.48 -0.09
CA GLU A 101 -1.24 -17.88 -0.48
C GLU A 101 -2.42 -18.13 -1.41
N SER A 102 -3.55 -17.47 -1.19
CA SER A 102 -4.71 -17.58 -2.09
C SER A 102 -4.42 -17.09 -3.52
N MET A 103 -3.52 -16.11 -3.67
CA MET A 103 -3.08 -15.61 -4.99
C MET A 103 -2.15 -16.56 -5.74
N LYS A 104 -1.49 -17.52 -5.07
CA LYS A 104 -0.56 -18.48 -5.72
C LYS A 104 -1.27 -19.68 -6.35
N GLY A 105 -2.57 -19.86 -6.08
CA GLY A 105 -3.38 -21.00 -6.52
C GLY A 105 -3.98 -20.87 -7.93
N HIS A 106 -3.58 -19.87 -8.72
CA HIS A 106 -4.07 -19.64 -10.08
C HIS A 106 -2.92 -19.51 -11.08
#